data_AF-Q6BP71-F1
#
_entry.id   AF-Q6BP71-F1
#
_cell.length_a   1.000
_cell.length_b   1.000
_cell.length_c   1.000
_cell.angle_alpha   90.00
_cell.angle_beta   90.00
_cell.angle_gamma   90.00
#
_symmetry.space_group_name_H-M   'P 1'
#
loop_
_entity.id
_entity.type
_entity.pdbx_description
1 polymer ?
#
loop_
_entity_poly.entity_id
_entity_poly.type
_entity_poly.pdbx_seq_one_letter_code
_entity_poly.pdbx_strand_id
1 'polypeptide(L)'
;MEQRRPVKSKPNTQGIPDEDISTSRVIKALFLTFLSLFAIVLWGYHSVWAVKVMIYNTYGNFFNNLVFGPGTLIAHGGLSIKLVTYLNVILLDDKIDADHKKYL
;
A
#
# COMPACT_ATOMS: atom_id res chain seq x y z
N MET A 1 5.10 -50.03 46.69
CA MET A 1 6.30 -49.25 46.34
C MET A 1 6.57 -49.52 44.88
N GLU A 2 6.50 -48.64 43.89
CA GLU A 2 6.30 -47.19 43.78
C GLU A 2 5.74 -47.03 42.36
N GLN A 3 4.50 -46.54 42.20
CA GLN A 3 3.92 -46.27 40.89
C GLN A 3 4.61 -45.03 40.31
N ARG A 4 5.53 -45.21 39.36
CA ARG A 4 6.19 -44.07 38.69
C ARG A 4 5.15 -43.34 37.85
N ARG A 5 4.75 -42.16 38.32
CA ARG A 5 3.83 -41.26 37.63
C ARG A 5 4.45 -40.81 36.30
N PRO A 6 3.65 -40.60 35.24
CA PRO A 6 4.15 -40.02 34.01
C PRO A 6 4.64 -38.59 34.26
N VAL A 7 5.82 -38.28 33.73
CA VAL A 7 6.38 -36.93 33.71
C VAL A 7 5.44 -36.07 32.85
N LYS A 8 4.69 -35.16 33.50
CA LYS A 8 3.96 -34.09 32.81
C LYS A 8 4.99 -33.21 32.09
N SER A 9 5.10 -33.37 30.78
CA SER A 9 5.77 -32.38 29.94
C SER A 9 5.02 -31.05 30.09
N LYS A 10 5.70 -30.03 30.61
CA LYS A 10 5.19 -28.65 30.57
C LYS A 10 4.86 -28.30 29.12
N PRO A 11 3.71 -27.67 28.82
CA PRO A 11 3.53 -27.04 27.51
C PRO A 11 4.63 -25.98 27.39
N ASN A 12 5.57 -26.21 26.48
CA ASN A 12 6.52 -25.19 26.09
C ASN A 12 5.66 -24.16 25.36
N THR A 13 5.34 -23.05 26.04
CA THR A 13 4.61 -21.93 25.47
C THR A 13 5.46 -21.37 24.34
N GLN A 14 5.26 -21.91 23.13
CA GLN A 14 5.72 -21.31 21.90
C GLN A 14 5.15 -19.90 21.88
N GLY A 15 6.02 -18.89 21.94
CA GLY A 15 5.64 -17.50 21.76
C GLY A 15 4.81 -17.40 20.48
N ILE A 16 3.64 -16.77 20.61
CA ILE A 16 2.52 -16.86 19.67
C ILE A 16 2.96 -16.30 18.30
N PRO A 17 3.12 -17.13 17.25
CA PRO A 17 3.52 -16.66 15.92
C PRO A 17 2.46 -15.77 15.25
N ASP A 18 1.23 -15.76 15.77
CA ASP A 18 0.12 -14.96 15.23
C ASP A 18 0.29 -13.44 15.50
N GLU A 19 1.07 -13.03 16.51
CA GLU A 19 1.23 -11.60 16.89
C GLU A 19 2.17 -10.84 15.95
N ASP A 20 3.26 -11.47 15.52
CA ASP A 20 4.24 -10.91 14.57
C ASP A 20 3.64 -10.75 13.15
N ILE A 21 2.80 -11.71 12.72
CA ILE A 21 2.12 -11.67 11.43
C ILE A 21 1.09 -10.53 11.40
N SER A 22 0.32 -10.36 12.47
CA SER A 22 -0.65 -9.26 12.61
C SER A 22 0.04 -7.89 12.55
N THR A 23 1.14 -7.72 13.29
CA THR A 23 1.88 -6.45 13.34
C THR A 23 2.48 -6.08 11.98
N SER A 24 3.07 -7.05 11.27
CA SER A 24 3.60 -6.83 9.92
C SER A 24 2.52 -6.39 8.93
N ARG A 25 1.32 -6.99 9.01
CA ARG A 25 0.19 -6.63 8.15
C ARG A 25 -0.30 -5.20 8.42
N VAL A 26 -0.42 -4.83 9.69
CA VAL A 26 -0.83 -3.46 10.09
C VAL A 26 0.16 -2.42 9.58
N ILE A 27 1.47 -2.66 9.73
CA ILE A 27 2.52 -1.74 9.25
C ILE A 27 2.45 -1.57 7.73
N LYS A 28 2.27 -2.65 6.96
CA LYS A 28 2.12 -2.59 5.49
C LYS A 28 0.89 -1.80 5.07
N ALA A 29 -0.24 -2.00 5.75
CA ALA A 29 -1.48 -1.27 5.49
C ALA A 29 -1.34 0.24 5.81
N LEU A 30 -0.68 0.57 6.92
CA LEU A 30 -0.37 1.96 7.29
C LEU A 30 0.54 2.62 6.24
N PHE A 31 1.59 1.93 5.80
CA PHE A 31 2.48 2.41 4.75
C PHE A 31 1.70 2.68 3.45
N LEU A 32 0.85 1.74 3.02
CA LEU A 32 0.07 1.90 1.80
C LEU A 32 -0.94 3.05 1.90
N THR A 33 -1.54 3.23 3.07
CA THR A 33 -2.45 4.35 3.34
C THR A 33 -1.71 5.69 3.25
N PHE A 34 -0.57 5.79 3.92
CA PHE A 34 0.27 6.99 3.86
C PHE A 34 0.72 7.30 2.42
N LEU A 35 1.17 6.28 1.68
CA LEU A 35 1.57 6.41 0.28
C LEU A 35 0.42 6.90 -0.59
N SER A 36 -0.80 6.38 -0.38
CA SER A 36 -1.99 6.79 -1.14
C SER A 36 -2.35 8.24 -0.86
N LEU A 37 -2.37 8.66 0.42
CA LEU A 37 -2.62 10.05 0.80
C LEU A 37 -1.54 10.98 0.24
N PHE A 38 -0.28 10.58 0.32
CA PHE A 38 0.83 11.34 -0.25
C PHE A 38 0.68 11.51 -1.77
N ALA A 39 0.29 10.45 -2.49
CA ALA A 39 0.03 10.51 -3.93
C ALA A 39 -1.11 11.48 -4.27
N ILE A 40 -2.18 11.51 -3.47
CA ILE A 40 -3.29 12.47 -3.64
C ILE A 40 -2.81 13.91 -3.44
N VAL A 41 -2.00 14.18 -2.41
CA VAL A 41 -1.43 15.51 -2.16
C VAL A 41 -0.54 15.96 -3.33
N LEU A 42 0.34 15.09 -3.81
CA LEU A 42 1.16 15.36 -4.99
C LEU A 42 0.31 15.61 -6.24
N TRP A 43 -0.75 14.83 -6.44
CA TRP A 43 -1.65 15.00 -7.57
C TRP A 43 -2.42 16.33 -7.49
N GLY A 44 -2.85 16.75 -6.30
CA GLY A 44 -3.44 18.06 -6.07
C GLY A 44 -2.47 19.22 -6.36
N TYR A 45 -1.23 19.11 -5.89
CA TYR A 45 -0.18 20.09 -6.20
C TYR A 45 0.08 20.16 -7.72
N HIS A 46 0.19 19.01 -8.38
CA HIS A 46 0.39 18.92 -9.82
C HIS A 46 -0.80 19.50 -10.60
N SER A 47 -2.03 19.35 -10.09
CA SER A 47 -3.23 19.94 -10.69
C SER A 47 -3.16 21.47 -10.71
N VAL A 48 -2.73 22.09 -9.61
CA VAL A 48 -2.52 23.55 -9.55
C VAL A 48 -1.46 23.99 -10.56
N TRP A 49 -0.36 23.23 -10.68
CA TRP A 49 0.67 23.51 -11.68
C TRP A 49 0.13 23.39 -13.11
N ALA A 50 -0.63 22.33 -13.43
CA ALA A 50 -1.19 22.11 -14.76
C ALA A 50 -2.14 23.23 -15.18
N VAL A 51 -2.95 23.75 -14.24
CA VAL A 51 -3.80 24.93 -14.48
C VAL A 51 -2.94 26.18 -14.75
N LYS A 52 -1.86 26.39 -14.00
CA LYS A 52 -0.94 27.51 -14.25
C LYS A 52 -0.29 27.42 -15.63
N VAL A 53 0.11 26.24 -16.07
CA VAL A 53 0.66 26.03 -17.43
C VAL A 53 -0.33 26.50 -18.50
N MET A 54 -1.62 26.20 -18.33
CA MET A 54 -2.67 26.64 -19.26
C MET A 54 -2.89 28.15 -19.22
N ILE A 55 -2.88 28.77 -18.03
CA ILE A 55 -3.12 30.22 -17.87
C ILE A 55 -1.94 31.04 -18.41
N TYR A 56 -0.72 30.64 -18.10
CA TYR A 56 0.48 31.43 -18.43
C TYR A 56 1.09 31.09 -19.79
N ASN A 57 0.49 30.16 -20.56
CA ASN A 57 1.01 29.71 -21.85
C ASN A 57 2.51 29.38 -21.82
N THR A 58 2.96 28.68 -20.78
CA THR A 58 4.38 28.39 -20.52
C THR A 58 5.11 27.77 -21.72
N TYR A 59 4.41 26.98 -22.54
CA TYR A 59 4.95 26.30 -23.72
C TYR A 59 4.56 26.94 -25.05
N GLY A 60 4.17 28.22 -25.04
CA GLY A 60 3.96 29.07 -26.21
C GLY A 60 2.63 28.87 -26.94
N ASN A 61 2.30 27.63 -27.34
CA ASN A 61 1.05 27.33 -28.04
C ASN A 61 0.09 26.49 -27.19
N PHE A 62 -1.21 26.57 -27.49
CA PHE A 62 -2.25 25.88 -26.73
C PHE A 62 -2.05 24.36 -26.66
N PHE A 63 -1.71 23.72 -27.78
CA PHE A 63 -1.53 22.26 -27.84
C PHE A 63 -0.38 21.78 -26.95
N ASN A 64 0.76 22.47 -26.96
CA ASN A 64 1.89 22.14 -26.10
C ASN A 64 1.52 22.31 -24.64
N ASN A 65 0.83 23.40 -24.27
CA ASN A 65 0.39 23.61 -22.89
C ASN A 65 -0.62 22.53 -22.46
N LEU A 66 -1.53 22.12 -23.35
CA LEU A 66 -2.49 21.04 -23.09
C LEU A 66 -1.80 19.69 -22.88
N VAL A 67 -0.81 19.36 -23.71
CA VAL A 67 -0.06 18.10 -23.61
C VAL A 67 0.83 18.09 -22.37
N PHE A 68 1.60 19.16 -22.12
CA PHE A 68 2.56 19.18 -21.02
C PHE A 68 1.94 19.49 -19.67
N GLY A 69 0.88 20.29 -19.59
CA GLY A 69 0.17 20.55 -18.33
C GLY A 69 -0.84 19.42 -18.03
N PRO A 70 -2.07 19.50 -18.55
CA PRO A 70 -3.09 18.47 -18.34
C PRO A 70 -2.68 17.05 -18.74
N GLY A 71 -1.97 16.88 -19.87
CA GLY A 71 -1.57 15.55 -20.33
C GLY A 71 -0.62 14.84 -19.36
N THR A 72 0.37 15.55 -18.81
CA THR A 72 1.27 14.96 -17.79
C THR A 72 0.56 14.76 -16.45
N LEU A 73 -0.43 15.58 -16.10
CA LEU A 73 -1.26 15.39 -14.91
C LEU A 73 -2.07 14.08 -15.00
N ILE A 74 -2.69 13.81 -16.15
CA ILE A 74 -3.42 12.56 -16.40
C ILE A 74 -2.46 11.36 -16.33
N ALA A 75 -1.30 11.47 -16.97
CA ALA A 75 -0.28 10.42 -16.93
C ALA A 75 0.20 10.14 -15.49
N HIS A 76 0.45 11.19 -14.71
CA HIS A 76 0.84 11.08 -13.30
C HIS A 76 -0.24 10.36 -12.49
N GLY A 77 -1.51 10.78 -12.60
CA GLY A 77 -2.63 10.12 -11.92
C GLY A 77 -2.77 8.64 -12.30
N GLY A 78 -2.68 8.33 -13.59
CA GLY A 78 -2.74 6.94 -14.07
C GLY A 78 -1.59 6.07 -13.54
N LEU A 79 -0.36 6.61 -13.51
CA LEU A 79 0.80 5.91 -12.93
C LEU A 79 0.67 5.73 -11.41
N SER A 80 0.19 6.74 -10.69
CA SER A 80 -0.03 6.64 -9.24
C SER A 80 -1.05 5.54 -8.89
N ILE A 81 -2.17 5.47 -9.62
CA ILE A 81 -3.18 4.42 -9.42
C ILE A 81 -2.59 3.04 -9.68
N LYS A 82 -1.88 2.87 -10.80
CA LYS A 82 -1.22 1.59 -11.12
C LYS A 82 -0.22 1.18 -10.05
N LEU A 83 0.59 2.12 -9.56
CA LEU A 83 1.57 1.86 -8.51
C LEU A 83 0.91 1.44 -7.19
N VAL A 84 -0.08 2.19 -6.72
CA VAL A 84 -0.79 1.88 -5.46
C VAL A 84 -1.50 0.52 -5.57
N THR A 85 -2.13 0.24 -6.71
CA THR A 85 -2.80 -1.05 -6.95
C THR A 85 -1.80 -2.20 -6.95
N TYR A 86 -0.68 -2.04 -7.64
CA TYR A 86 0.39 -3.06 -7.68
C TYR A 86 0.95 -3.34 -6.27
N LEU A 87 1.21 -2.29 -5.49
CA LEU A 87 1.68 -2.42 -4.11
C LEU A 87 0.62 -3.02 -3.18
N ASN A 88 -0.66 -2.71 -3.40
CA ASN A 88 -1.75 -3.32 -2.66
C ASN A 88 -1.75 -4.84 -2.82
N VAL A 89 -1.67 -5.32 -4.07
CA VAL A 89 -1.61 -6.74 -4.39
C VAL A 89 -0.39 -7.40 -3.74
N ILE A 90 0.80 -6.86 -3.95
CA ILE A 90 2.05 -7.49 -3.46
C ILE A 90 2.17 -7.46 -1.93
N LEU A 91 1.74 -6.38 -1.28
CA LEU A 91 1.96 -6.21 0.15
C LEU A 91 0.87 -6.90 0.98
N LEU A 92 -0.36 -6.96 0.47
CA LEU A 92 -1.53 -7.40 1.24
C LEU A 92 -2.16 -8.71 0.73
N ASP A 93 -2.13 -9.01 -0.58
CA ASP A 93 -2.94 -10.08 -1.18
C ASP A 93 -2.27 -11.47 -1.06
N ASP A 94 -0.95 -11.54 -1.11
CA ASP A 94 -0.17 -12.79 -1.15
C ASP A 94 -0.28 -13.67 0.12
N LYS A 95 -0.98 -13.22 1.17
CA LYS A 95 -1.17 -13.96 2.43
C LYS A 95 -2.60 -13.99 2.97
N ILE A 96 -3.56 -13.33 2.34
CA ILE A 96 -4.98 -13.41 2.76
C ILE A 96 -5.52 -14.84 2.57
N ASP A 97 -5.10 -15.53 1.52
CA ASP A 97 -5.54 -16.91 1.24
C ASP A 97 -4.93 -17.96 2.21
N ALA A 98 -3.83 -17.62 2.90
CA ALA A 98 -3.24 -18.48 3.92
C ALA A 98 -4.03 -18.47 5.24
N ASP A 99 -4.72 -17.37 5.56
CA ASP A 99 -5.48 -17.21 6.81
C ASP A 99 -6.88 -17.86 6.70
N HIS A 100 -7.44 -17.99 5.49
CA HIS A 100 -8.74 -18.64 5.25
C HIS A 100 -8.69 -20.17 5.30
N LYS A 101 -7.51 -20.80 5.20
CA LYS A 101 -7.37 -22.27 5.35
C LYS A 101 -7.23 -22.76 6.80
N LYS A 102 -7.13 -21.86 7.79
CA LYS A 102 -7.06 -22.25 9.22
C LYS A 102 -8.45 -22.56 9.81
N TYR A 103 -9.54 -22.27 9.10
CA TYR A 103 -10.93 -22.40 9.57
C TYR A 103 -11.82 -23.32 8.71
N LEU A 104 -11.23 -24.17 7.87
CA LEU A 104 -11.89 -25.28 7.16
C LEU A 104 -11.18 -26.59 7.50
#